data_AF-A0A290Q753-F1
#
_entry.id   AF-A0A290Q753-F1
#
_cell.length_a   1.000
_cell.length_b   1.000
_cell.length_c   1.000
_cell.angle_alpha   90.00
_cell.angle_beta   90.00
_cell.angle_gamma   90.00
#
_symmetry.space_group_name_H-M   'P 1'
#
loop_
_entity.id
_entity.type
_entity.pdbx_description
1 polymer ?
#
loop_
_entity_poly.entity_id
_entity_poly.type
_entity_poly.pdbx_seq_one_letter_code
_entity_poly.pdbx_strand_id
1 'polypeptide(L)'
;MNEHEQLVALCAKMGAAPAQAEVMATQLAKRADQLAVEREISRVEAMGHLLQLVVKGRSGEAPPGFEGGRPPGAKADGGGRVV
;
A
#
# COMPACT_ATOMS: atom_id res chain seq x y z
N MET A 1 5.64 -1.51 -23.85
CA MET A 1 5.36 -1.12 -22.46
C MET A 1 5.50 -2.37 -21.60
N ASN A 2 6.39 -2.34 -20.62
CA ASN A 2 6.62 -3.42 -19.66
C ASN A 2 5.75 -3.24 -18.39
N GLU A 3 5.74 -4.24 -17.50
CA GLU A 3 4.94 -4.20 -16.26
C GLU A 3 5.31 -3.02 -15.36
N HIS A 4 6.61 -2.74 -15.20
CA HIS A 4 7.08 -1.63 -14.37
C HIS A 4 6.55 -0.29 -14.87
N GLU A 5 6.64 -0.02 -16.17
CA GLU A 5 6.10 1.18 -16.80
C GLU A 5 4.58 1.31 -16.59
N GLN A 6 3.84 0.20 -16.61
CA GLN A 6 2.41 0.19 -16.33
C GLN A 6 2.11 0.54 -14.87
N LEU A 7 2.88 0.01 -13.92
CA LEU A 7 2.76 0.32 -12.49
C LEU A 7 3.11 1.79 -12.21
N VAL A 8 4.17 2.32 -12.81
CA VAL A 8 4.53 3.74 -12.70
C VAL A 8 3.40 4.63 -13.23
N ALA A 9 2.88 4.32 -14.42
CA ALA A 9 1.77 5.06 -15.01
C ALA A 9 0.50 4.99 -14.14
N LEU A 10 0.23 3.84 -13.52
CA LEU A 10 -0.88 3.67 -12.58
C LEU A 10 -0.70 4.55 -11.34
N CYS A 11 0.47 4.50 -10.69
CA CYS A 11 0.78 5.33 -9.52
C CYS A 11 0.70 6.83 -9.84
N ALA A 12 1.18 7.26 -11.01
CA ALA A 12 1.06 8.64 -11.47
C ALA A 12 -0.40 9.06 -11.69
N LYS A 13 -1.23 8.22 -12.33
CA LYS A 13 -2.68 8.44 -12.45
C LYS A 13 -3.38 8.50 -11.09
N MET A 14 -2.77 7.90 -10.06
CA MET A 14 -3.23 7.99 -8.68
C MET A 14 -2.80 9.25 -7.95
N GLY A 15 -2.06 10.15 -8.59
CA GLY A 15 -1.63 11.44 -8.04
C GLY A 15 -0.26 11.40 -7.38
N ALA A 16 0.49 10.29 -7.48
CA ALA A 16 1.87 10.25 -7.02
C ALA A 16 2.77 11.12 -7.94
N ALA A 17 3.68 11.88 -7.34
CA ALA A 17 4.72 12.57 -8.11
C ALA A 17 5.58 11.55 -8.88
N PRO A 18 6.19 11.89 -10.04
CA PRO A 18 6.89 10.92 -10.88
C PRO A 18 7.95 10.08 -10.14
N ALA A 19 8.79 10.72 -9.32
CA ALA A 19 9.79 10.02 -8.52
C ALA A 19 9.16 9.08 -7.46
N GLN A 20 8.02 9.45 -6.90
CA GLN A 20 7.29 8.61 -5.96
C GLN A 20 6.60 7.44 -6.66
N ALA A 21 6.08 7.65 -7.87
CA ALA A 21 5.46 6.60 -8.68
C ALA A 21 6.46 5.48 -9.03
N GLU A 22 7.72 5.83 -9.35
CA GLU A 22 8.82 4.88 -9.54
C GLU A 22 9.10 4.03 -8.30
N VAL A 23 9.17 4.68 -7.14
CA VAL A 23 9.37 4.00 -5.85
C VAL A 23 8.20 3.06 -5.56
N MET A 24 6.96 3.53 -5.73
CA MET A 24 5.77 2.73 -5.48
C MET A 24 5.68 1.51 -6.39
N ALA A 25 5.96 1.67 -7.69
CA ALA A 25 5.99 0.56 -8.64
C ALA A 25 7.01 -0.52 -8.23
N THR A 26 8.22 -0.10 -7.86
CA THR A 26 9.27 -1.00 -7.38
C THR A 26 8.84 -1.75 -6.12
N GLN A 27 8.20 -1.06 -5.17
CA GLN A 27 7.75 -1.69 -3.92
C GLN A 27 6.58 -2.65 -4.13
N LEU A 28 5.65 -2.32 -5.03
CA LEU A 28 4.54 -3.19 -5.39
C LEU A 28 5.02 -4.51 -5.99
N ALA A 29 5.95 -4.44 -6.95
CA ALA A 29 6.55 -5.64 -7.56
C ALA A 29 7.22 -6.54 -6.51
N LYS A 30 8.09 -5.95 -5.67
CA LYS A 30 8.77 -6.69 -4.59
C LYS A 30 7.80 -7.32 -3.60
N ARG A 31 6.74 -6.58 -3.21
CA ARG A 31 5.75 -7.11 -2.28
C ARG A 31 4.89 -8.20 -2.91
N ALA A 32 4.61 -8.12 -4.22
CA ALA A 32 3.89 -9.17 -4.94
C ALA A 32 4.70 -10.48 -4.94
N ASP A 33 6.01 -10.41 -5.23
CA ASP A 33 6.89 -11.58 -5.18
C ASP A 33 6.92 -12.21 -3.78
N GLN A 34 7.10 -11.38 -2.74
CA GLN A 34 7.12 -11.84 -1.37
C GLN A 34 5.78 -12.45 -0.94
N LEU A 35 4.66 -11.81 -1.28
CA LEU A 35 3.32 -12.25 -0.90
C LEU A 35 2.93 -13.56 -1.58
N ALA A 36 3.35 -13.75 -2.83
CA ALA A 36 3.14 -14.99 -3.58
C ALA A 36 3.77 -16.19 -2.84
N VAL A 37 4.99 -16.01 -2.32
CA VAL A 37 5.68 -17.04 -1.52
C VAL A 37 5.02 -17.22 -0.15
N GLU A 38 4.74 -16.13 0.58
CA GLU A 38 4.15 -16.17 1.93
C GLU A 38 2.79 -16.86 1.97
N ARG A 39 2.00 -16.76 0.89
CA ARG A 39 0.62 -17.25 0.84
C ARG A 39 0.40 -18.40 -0.14
N GLU A 40 1.46 -18.89 -0.78
CA GLU A 40 1.40 -19.95 -1.78
C GLU A 40 0.37 -19.67 -2.90
N ILE A 41 0.33 -18.41 -3.36
CA ILE A 41 -0.53 -17.94 -4.45
C ILE A 41 0.32 -17.51 -5.66
N SER A 42 -0.29 -17.34 -6.82
CA SER A 42 0.44 -16.82 -7.98
C SER A 42 0.84 -15.35 -7.79
N ARG A 43 1.94 -14.93 -8.44
CA ARG A 43 2.37 -13.52 -8.46
C ARG A 43 1.29 -12.59 -9.02
N VAL A 44 0.50 -13.08 -9.98
CA VAL A 44 -0.61 -12.32 -10.59
C VAL A 44 -1.72 -12.08 -9.57
N GLU A 45 -2.11 -13.11 -8.80
CA GLU A 45 -3.09 -12.96 -7.72
C GLU A 45 -2.58 -12.03 -6.61
N ALA A 46 -1.32 -12.18 -6.22
CA ALA A 46 -0.67 -11.31 -5.23
C ALA A 46 -0.66 -9.83 -5.69
N MET A 47 -0.28 -9.57 -6.94
CA MET A 47 -0.31 -8.22 -7.51
C MET A 47 -1.74 -7.67 -7.57
N GLY A 48 -2.70 -8.47 -8.03
CA GLY A 48 -4.12 -8.07 -8.06
C GLY A 48 -4.63 -7.66 -6.67
N HIS A 49 -4.28 -8.43 -5.64
CA HIS A 49 -4.62 -8.10 -4.25
C HIS A 49 -3.98 -6.78 -3.79
N LEU A 50 -2.68 -6.58 -4.05
CA LEU A 50 -1.99 -5.34 -3.68
C LEU A 50 -2.59 -4.11 -4.38
N LEU A 51 -2.93 -4.24 -5.67
CA LEU A 51 -3.57 -3.14 -6.42
C LEU A 51 -4.94 -2.80 -5.83
N GLN A 52 -5.74 -3.79 -5.42
CA GLN A 52 -7.00 -3.53 -4.70
C GLN A 52 -6.77 -2.76 -3.39
N LEU A 53 -5.74 -3.13 -2.62
CA LEU A 53 -5.40 -2.42 -1.37
C LEU A 53 -4.99 -0.97 -1.63
N VAL A 54 -4.22 -0.70 -2.70
CA VAL A 54 -3.82 0.66 -3.06
C VAL A 54 -5.02 1.53 -3.43
N VAL A 55 -5.98 1.00 -4.20
CA VAL A 55 -7.22 1.71 -4.56
C VAL A 55 -8.07 2.02 -3.32
N LYS A 56 -8.21 1.05 -2.41
CA LYS A 56 -8.94 1.24 -1.14
C LYS A 56 -8.26 2.27 -0.25
N GLY A 57 -6.94 2.15 -0.07
CA GLY A 57 -6.14 3.10 0.71
C GLY A 57 -6.23 4.52 0.18
N ARG A 58 -6.24 4.71 -1.14
CA ARG A 58 -6.47 6.03 -1.76
C ARG A 58 -7.86 6.59 -1.47
N SER A 59 -8.87 5.72 -1.41
CA SER A 59 -10.26 6.11 -1.17
C SER A 59 -10.56 6.34 0.32
N GLY A 60 -9.58 6.14 1.21
CA GLY A 60 -9.76 6.18 2.66
C GLY A 60 -10.48 4.97 3.22
N GLU A 61 -10.64 3.90 2.43
CA GLU A 61 -11.28 2.66 2.87
C GLU A 61 -10.21 1.74 3.48
N ALA A 62 -10.36 1.41 4.77
CA ALA A 62 -9.55 0.40 5.41
C ALA A 62 -10.04 -1.01 5.01
N PRO A 63 -9.17 -1.89 4.50
CA PRO A 63 -9.54 -3.28 4.27
C PRO A 63 -9.88 -3.97 5.60
N PRO A 64 -10.79 -4.96 5.60
CA PRO A 64 -11.15 -5.70 6.81
C PRO A 64 -9.89 -6.35 7.43
N GLY A 65 -9.69 -6.16 8.73
CA GLY A 65 -8.48 -6.59 9.45
C GLY A 65 -7.34 -5.56 9.48
N PHE A 66 -7.48 -4.41 8.79
CA PHE A 66 -6.60 -3.26 8.99
C PHE A 66 -7.13 -2.43 10.17
N GLU A 67 -6.73 -2.77 11.40
CA GLU A 67 -7.13 -2.05 12.62
C GLU A 67 -6.47 -0.65 12.75
N GLY A 68 -6.01 -0.05 11.65
CA GLY A 68 -5.32 1.24 11.66
C GLY A 68 -4.22 1.23 12.70
N GLY A 69 -3.28 0.29 12.59
CA GLY A 69 -2.32 -0.01 13.64
C GLY A 69 -1.76 1.26 14.25
N ARG A 70 -2.13 1.54 15.50
CA ARG A 70 -1.39 2.47 16.34
C ARG A 70 0.08 2.10 16.15
N PRO A 71 0.96 3.02 15.73
CA PRO A 71 2.38 2.71 15.62
C PRO A 71 2.83 2.17 16.99
N PRO A 72 3.51 1.01 17.07
CA PRO A 72 3.96 0.47 18.35
C PRO A 72 4.94 1.47 18.96
N GLY A 73 4.46 2.33 19.86
CA GLY A 73 5.25 3.39 20.48
C GLY A 73 4.58 4.75 20.71
N ALA A 74 3.38 5.03 20.21
CA ALA A 74 2.67 6.27 20.57
C ALA A 74 2.19 6.19 22.03
N LYS A 75 3.01 6.67 22.97
CA LYS A 75 2.58 6.92 24.34
C LYS A 75 1.32 7.78 24.29
N ALA A 76 0.30 7.39 25.05
CA ALA A 76 -0.90 8.17 25.27
C ALA A 76 -0.49 9.46 25.99
N ASP A 77 -0.28 10.54 25.24
CA ASP A 77 -0.18 11.86 25.82
C ASP A 77 -1.58 12.24 26.29
N GLY A 78 -1.77 12.15 27.59
CA GLY A 78 -3.03 12.43 28.27
C GLY A 78 -3.40 13.89 28.08
N GLY A 79 -4.35 14.13 27.17
CA GLY A 79 -5.08 15.39 27.11
C GLY A 79 -5.90 15.58 28.39
N GLY A 80 -5.43 16.46 29.26
CA GLY A 80 -6.15 16.93 30.44
C GLY A 80 -5.98 18.43 30.60
N ARG A 81 -6.56 19.22 29.68
CA ARG A 81 -6.83 20.64 29.92
C ARG A 81 -8.31 20.77 30.30
N VAL A 82 -8.58 20.95 31.58
CA VAL A 82 -9.87 21.42 32.09
C VAL A 82 -9.56 22.50 33.11
N VAL A 83 -10.06 23.69 32.79
CA VAL A 83 -10.19 24.97 33.51
C VAL A 83 -9.50 25.17 34.86
#